data_AF-A0A4S3K860-F1
#
_entry.id   AF-A0A4S3K860-F1
#
_cell.length_a   1.000
_cell.length_b   1.000
_cell.length_c   1.000
_cell.angle_alpha   90.00
_cell.angle_beta   90.00
_cell.angle_gamma   90.00
#
_symmetry.space_group_name_H-M   'P 1'
#
loop_
_entity.id
_entity.type
_entity.pdbx_description
1 polymer ?
#
loop_
_entity_poly.entity_id
_entity_poly.type
_entity_poly.pdbx_seq_one_letter_code
_entity_poly.pdbx_strand_id
1 'polypeptide(L)'
;MQDVSKAQFESVYFEYGREEGGWTRAYWDRFYATERTPPMKYKVELPQRADQTRMMIVDDFAVREHRLFFMSEEAEERLFEVPSSP
;
A
#
# COMPACT_ATOMS: atom_id res chain seq x y z
N MET A 1 6.75 -9.63 3.66
CA MET A 1 7.20 -8.25 3.40
C MET A 1 8.65 -8.02 3.83
N GLN A 2 9.41 -7.25 3.04
CA GLN A 2 10.79 -6.82 3.32
C GLN A 2 10.83 -5.36 3.81
N ASP A 3 11.77 -5.05 4.71
CA ASP A 3 12.05 -3.66 5.13
C ASP A 3 12.77 -2.91 3.99
N VAL A 4 12.30 -1.71 3.68
CA VAL A 4 12.87 -0.87 2.61
C VAL A 4 13.07 0.57 3.09
N SER A 5 13.88 1.33 2.35
CA SER A 5 13.95 2.78 2.53
C SER A 5 12.68 3.47 2.03
N LYS A 6 12.43 4.70 2.52
CA LYS A 6 11.34 5.55 2.03
C LYS A 6 11.42 5.79 0.51
N ALA A 7 12.63 6.00 -0.04
CA ALA A 7 12.84 6.21 -1.46
C ALA A 7 12.49 4.96 -2.30
N GLN A 8 12.79 3.76 -1.80
CA GLN A 8 12.37 2.51 -2.45
C GLN A 8 10.85 2.32 -2.37
N PHE A 9 10.25 2.63 -1.22
CA PHE A 9 8.80 2.60 -1.06
C PHE A 9 8.10 3.57 -2.02
N GLU A 10 8.65 4.78 -2.18
CA GLU A 10 8.20 5.80 -3.15
C GLU A 10 8.32 5.30 -4.60
N SER A 11 9.45 4.68 -4.94
CA SER A 11 9.66 4.10 -6.27
C SER A 11 8.59 3.06 -6.59
N VAL A 12 8.33 2.13 -5.67
CA VAL A 12 7.30 1.09 -5.86
C VAL A 12 5.90 1.71 -5.93
N TYR A 13 5.62 2.72 -5.10
CA TYR A 13 4.37 3.46 -5.14
C TYR A 13 4.11 4.07 -6.51
N PHE A 14 5.08 4.74 -7.12
CA PHE A 14 4.88 5.40 -8.41
C PHE A 14 5.05 4.45 -9.62
N GLU A 15 5.80 3.37 -9.47
CA GLU A 15 5.95 2.36 -10.52
C GLU A 15 4.67 1.55 -10.72
N TYR A 16 4.01 1.17 -9.61
CA TYR A 16 2.85 0.30 -9.65
C TYR A 16 1.53 1.00 -9.30
N GLY A 17 1.57 2.13 -8.61
CA GLY A 17 0.40 2.94 -8.33
C GLY A 17 -0.24 3.43 -9.61
N ARG A 18 -1.54 3.23 -9.71
CA ARG A 18 -2.38 3.71 -10.81
C ARG A 18 -3.28 4.82 -10.30
N GLU A 19 -3.50 5.84 -11.13
CA GLU A 19 -4.45 6.90 -10.79
C GLU A 19 -5.87 6.35 -10.60
N GLU A 20 -6.26 5.33 -11.38
CA GLU A 20 -7.56 4.65 -11.19
C GLU A 20 -7.69 3.99 -9.81
N GLY A 21 -6.58 3.61 -9.19
CA GLY A 21 -6.52 3.07 -7.83
C GLY A 21 -6.40 4.15 -6.73
N GLY A 22 -6.47 5.44 -7.09
CA GLY A 22 -6.33 6.55 -6.14
C GLY A 22 -4.89 6.84 -5.70
N TRP A 23 -3.91 6.12 -6.23
CA TRP A 23 -2.49 6.23 -5.88
C TRP A 23 -1.81 7.36 -6.65
N THR A 24 -2.18 8.58 -6.31
CA THR A 24 -1.72 9.80 -6.99
C THR A 24 -0.56 10.47 -6.25
N ARG A 25 0.18 11.32 -6.95
CA ARG A 25 1.17 12.22 -6.33
C ARG A 25 0.57 13.04 -5.18
N ALA A 26 -0.66 13.53 -5.33
CA ALA A 26 -1.36 14.29 -4.29
C ALA A 26 -1.63 13.44 -3.03
N TYR A 27 -1.97 12.15 -3.21
CA TYR A 27 -2.14 11.23 -2.08
C TYR A 27 -0.80 10.99 -1.37
N TRP A 28 0.27 10.73 -2.14
CA TRP A 28 1.62 10.59 -1.59
C TRP A 28 2.04 11.81 -0.78
N ASP A 29 1.91 13.01 -1.34
CA ASP A 29 2.30 14.26 -0.68
C ASP A 29 1.53 14.50 0.62
N ARG A 30 0.25 14.09 0.66
CA ARG A 30 -0.60 14.22 1.83
C ARG A 30 -0.22 13.26 2.96
N PHE A 31 0.17 12.03 2.66
CA PHE A 31 0.28 10.97 3.67
C PHE A 31 1.71 10.48 3.94
N TYR A 32 2.60 10.56 2.96
CA TYR A 32 3.91 9.91 2.99
C TYR A 32 5.09 10.85 2.72
N ALA A 33 4.90 11.97 2.02
CA ALA A 33 6.03 12.87 1.73
C ALA A 33 6.68 13.42 3.01
N THR A 34 5.88 13.78 4.00
CA THR A 34 6.38 14.27 5.30
C THR A 34 6.68 13.09 6.22
N GLU A 35 7.85 13.12 6.87
CA GLU A 35 8.21 12.12 7.86
C GLU A 35 7.34 12.26 9.12
N ARG A 36 6.77 11.15 9.59
CA ARG A 36 5.94 11.14 10.80
C ARG A 36 6.80 11.11 12.06
N THR A 37 6.26 11.66 13.15
CA THR A 37 6.87 11.59 14.49
C THR A 37 5.95 10.84 15.45
N PRO A 38 6.37 9.70 16.03
CA PRO A 38 7.64 9.01 15.81
C PRO A 38 7.76 8.41 14.38
N PRO A 39 8.98 8.17 13.89
CA PRO A 39 9.19 7.57 12.56
C PRO A 39 8.51 6.22 12.42
N MET A 40 8.01 5.95 11.21
CA MET A 40 7.41 4.67 10.83
C MET A 40 8.36 3.91 9.91
N LYS A 41 8.36 2.58 9.98
CA LYS A 41 9.12 1.71 9.08
C LYS A 41 8.36 1.52 7.77
N TYR A 42 9.08 1.41 6.65
CA TYR A 42 8.49 1.13 5.35
C TYR A 42 8.73 -0.32 4.97
N LYS A 43 7.67 -1.02 4.60
CA LYS A 43 7.69 -2.42 4.20
C LYS A 43 7.02 -2.61 2.85
N VAL A 44 7.64 -3.42 2.00
CA VAL A 44 7.11 -3.75 0.68
C VAL A 44 7.03 -5.27 0.51
N GLU A 45 5.99 -5.73 -0.16
CA GLU A 45 5.90 -7.06 -0.73
C GLU A 45 5.48 -6.94 -2.19
N LEU A 46 6.41 -7.19 -3.11
CA LEU A 46 6.17 -7.11 -4.56
C LEU A 46 5.24 -8.25 -5.02
N PRO A 47 4.54 -8.09 -6.16
CA PRO A 47 3.68 -9.14 -6.66
C PRO A 47 4.51 -10.37 -7.04
N GLN A 48 4.12 -11.53 -6.53
CA GLN A 48 4.77 -12.82 -6.81
C GLN A 48 4.10 -13.54 -7.99
N ARG A 49 2.89 -13.10 -8.37
CA ARG A 49 2.08 -13.70 -9.43
C ARG A 49 1.54 -12.61 -10.34
N ALA A 50 1.33 -12.96 -11.61
CA ALA A 50 0.86 -12.00 -12.63
C ALA A 50 -0.57 -11.46 -12.36
N ASP A 51 -1.36 -12.17 -11.56
CA ASP A 51 -2.72 -11.77 -11.17
C ASP A 51 -2.74 -10.77 -10.00
N GLN A 52 -1.61 -10.51 -9.34
CA GLN A 52 -1.51 -9.56 -8.23
C GLN A 52 -1.27 -8.14 -8.73
N THR A 53 -2.31 -7.54 -9.30
CA THR A 53 -2.23 -6.22 -9.94
C THR A 53 -2.71 -5.07 -9.06
N ARG A 54 -3.41 -5.36 -7.95
CA ARG A 54 -4.01 -4.34 -7.07
C ARG A 54 -3.04 -3.97 -5.96
N MET A 55 -2.50 -2.75 -6.02
CA MET A 55 -1.64 -2.20 -4.98
C MET A 55 -2.47 -1.75 -3.79
N MET A 56 -2.06 -2.15 -2.59
CA MET A 56 -2.66 -1.75 -1.31
C MET A 56 -1.60 -1.17 -0.39
N ILE A 57 -1.99 -0.16 0.40
CA ILE A 57 -1.16 0.39 1.46
C ILE A 57 -1.94 0.39 2.76
N VAL A 58 -1.33 -0.17 3.81
CA VAL A 58 -1.87 -0.20 5.16
C VAL A 58 -0.91 0.52 6.10
N ASP A 59 -1.45 1.48 6.85
CA ASP A 59 -0.76 2.17 7.93
C ASP A 59 -1.09 1.49 9.26
N ASP A 60 -0.14 0.71 9.78
CA ASP A 60 -0.25 0.04 11.08
C ASP A 60 0.42 0.90 12.16
N PHE A 61 -0.36 1.78 12.78
CA PHE A 61 0.14 2.69 13.82
C PHE A 61 0.55 1.98 15.10
N ALA A 62 0.00 0.79 15.39
CA ALA A 62 0.29 0.05 16.62
C ALA A 62 1.76 -0.43 16.64
N VAL A 63 2.27 -0.86 15.49
CA VAL A 63 3.68 -1.27 15.34
C VAL A 63 4.54 -0.29 14.55
N ARG A 64 3.97 0.85 14.13
CA ARG A 64 4.63 1.94 13.39
C ARG A 64 5.17 1.50 12.03
N GLU A 65 4.31 0.91 11.19
CA GLU A 65 4.68 0.40 9.88
C GLU A 65 3.76 0.92 8.77
N HIS A 66 4.35 1.32 7.64
CA HIS A 66 3.69 1.47 6.36
C HIS A 66 3.93 0.20 5.54
N ARG A 67 2.87 -0.49 5.13
CA ARG A 67 2.94 -1.76 4.43
C ARG A 67 2.32 -1.64 3.04
N LEU A 68 3.13 -1.76 2.00
CA LEU A 68 2.70 -1.81 0.60
C LEU A 68 2.78 -3.25 0.10
N PHE A 69 1.69 -3.75 -0.45
CA PHE A 69 1.62 -5.10 -0.99
C PHE A 69 0.63 -5.18 -2.16
N PHE A 70 0.64 -6.32 -2.84
CA PHE A 70 -0.19 -6.55 -4.01
C PHE A 70 -1.11 -7.75 -3.81
N MET A 71 -2.33 -7.62 -4.30
CA MET A 71 -3.33 -8.69 -4.30
C MET A 71 -4.02 -8.80 -5.66
N SER A 72 -4.71 -9.91 -5.89
CA SER A 72 -5.60 -10.02 -7.04
C SER A 72 -6.86 -9.21 -6.83
N GLU A 73 -7.51 -8.82 -7.93
CA GLU A 73 -8.82 -8.16 -7.90
C GLU A 73 -9.86 -8.98 -7.15
N GLU A 74 -9.90 -10.30 -7.36
CA GLU A 74 -10.78 -11.20 -6.60
C GLU A 74 -10.51 -11.18 -5.08
N ALA A 75 -9.24 -11.05 -4.68
CA ALA A 75 -8.89 -10.96 -3.27
C ALA A 75 -9.25 -9.60 -2.67
N GLU A 76 -9.15 -8.52 -3.45
CA GLU A 76 -9.61 -7.19 -3.08
C GLU A 76 -11.13 -7.17 -2.89
N GLU A 77 -11.89 -7.71 -3.85
CA GLU A 77 -13.35 -7.80 -3.78
C GLU A 77 -13.80 -8.52 -2.52
N ARG A 78 -13.23 -9.69 -2.21
CA ARG A 78 -13.53 -10.43 -0.97
C ARG A 78 -13.17 -9.68 0.32
N LEU A 79 -12.16 -8.82 0.28
CA LEU A 79 -11.76 -8.01 1.42
C LEU A 79 -12.79 -6.90 1.70
N PHE A 80 -13.41 -6.38 0.65
CA PHE A 80 -14.41 -5.30 0.71
C PHE A 80 -15.86 -5.77 0.60
N GLU A 81 -16.09 -7.07 0.37
CA GLU A 81 -17.39 -7.71 0.52
C GLU A 81 -17.82 -7.63 2.00
N VAL A 82 -18.60 -6.59 2.30
CA VAL A 82 -19.33 -6.45 3.55
C VAL A 82 -20.20 -7.71 3.70
N PRO A 83 -20.20 -8.42 4.85
CA PRO A 83 -21.28 -9.36 5.09
C PRO A 83 -22.55 -8.54 5.11
N SER A 84 -23.35 -8.63 4.05
CA SER A 84 -24.73 -8.19 4.06
C SER A 84 -25.39 -8.93 5.21
N SER A 85 -25.47 -8.26 6.37
CA SER A 85 -26.13 -8.82 7.53
C SER A 85 -27.58 -9.06 7.15
N PRO A 86 -28.13 -10.27 7.37
CA PRO A 86 -29.56 -10.50 7.23
C PRO A 86 -30.38 -9.66 8.21
#